data_AF-A0A0B6Z4F5-F1
#
_entry.id   AF-A0A0B6Z4F5-F1
#
_cell.length_a   1.000
_cell.length_b   1.000
_cell.length_c   1.000
_cell.angle_alpha   90.00
_cell.angle_beta   90.00
_cell.angle_gamma   90.00
#
_symmetry.space_group_name_H-M   'P 1'
#
loop_
_entity.id
_entity.type
_entity.pdbx_description
1 polymer ?
#
loop_
_entity_poly.entity_id
_entity_poly.type
_entity_poly.pdbx_seq_one_letter_code
_entity_poly.pdbx_strand_id
1 'polypeptide(L)'
;QTFTGLRTATVSWHTLYCLSLELFSSMLRVLGHSFLDDALNVVGVHQDRLQQALEMARVITSKPALLEAEATCNFMLQLCAYNKQWRFHLPNVLSKLMGSLVAMIQSYVALLIRPQYLLHLLEHHKSQDSWGKSDTNILMSSVIQHQTSLDDVEQPTSKLVDAQNSILKLVGKGLICIKHFTPPLPEILLDQSTDVREWEPVVTLGFSTPSLDSNDGTISFGTLLNCVTICVRLLAKTDGKCSPHKVSPDDSHKS
;
A
#
# COMPACT_ATOMS: atom_id res chain seq x y z
N GLN A 1 10.97 -45.20 -25.97
CA GLN A 1 11.30 -43.77 -25.98
C GLN A 1 10.12 -43.02 -25.37
N THR A 2 10.25 -42.66 -24.10
CA THR A 2 9.20 -42.01 -23.28
C THR A 2 9.45 -40.51 -23.30
N PHE A 3 8.57 -39.76 -23.96
CA PHE A 3 8.56 -38.30 -23.93
C PHE A 3 7.94 -37.85 -22.60
N THR A 4 8.80 -37.56 -21.63
CA THR A 4 8.41 -37.07 -20.29
C THR A 4 7.82 -35.67 -20.39
N GLY A 5 6.65 -35.50 -19.75
CA GLY A 5 5.79 -34.33 -19.89
C GLY A 5 6.45 -33.00 -19.53
N LEU A 6 6.31 -32.03 -20.44
CA LEU A 6 6.29 -30.62 -20.07
C LEU A 6 5.01 -30.39 -19.26
N ARG A 7 5.13 -30.17 -17.95
CA ARG A 7 4.07 -29.54 -17.16
C ARG A 7 3.83 -28.15 -17.76
N THR A 8 2.79 -27.99 -18.56
CA THR A 8 2.26 -26.67 -18.91
C THR A 8 1.80 -26.00 -17.62
N ALA A 9 2.61 -25.11 -17.07
CA ALA A 9 2.20 -24.27 -15.96
C ALA A 9 1.02 -23.41 -16.45
N THR A 10 -0.19 -23.70 -15.98
CA THR A 10 -1.36 -22.90 -16.32
C THR A 10 -1.21 -21.55 -15.64
N VAL A 11 -0.93 -20.51 -16.42
CA VAL A 11 -0.87 -19.14 -15.92
C VAL A 11 -2.28 -18.76 -15.46
N SER A 12 -2.42 -18.35 -14.20
CA SER A 12 -3.71 -17.87 -13.71
C SER A 12 -4.08 -16.56 -14.39
N TRP A 13 -5.37 -16.35 -14.69
CA TRP A 13 -5.87 -15.08 -15.24
C TRP A 13 -5.50 -13.87 -14.37
N HIS A 14 -5.48 -14.05 -13.04
CA HIS A 14 -5.04 -13.03 -12.08
C HIS A 14 -3.58 -12.62 -12.30
N THR A 15 -2.70 -13.61 -12.42
CA THR A 15 -1.27 -13.36 -12.68
C THR A 15 -1.07 -12.65 -14.02
N LEU A 16 -1.78 -13.09 -15.06
CA LEU A 16 -1.71 -12.47 -16.38
C LEU A 16 -2.16 -11.00 -16.34
N TYR A 17 -3.24 -10.71 -15.63
CA TYR A 17 -3.73 -9.34 -15.45
C TYR A 17 -2.73 -8.45 -14.71
N CYS A 18 -2.13 -8.93 -13.63
CA CYS A 18 -1.10 -8.16 -12.91
C CYS A 18 0.11 -7.87 -13.82
N LEU A 19 0.55 -8.87 -14.61
CA LEU A 19 1.65 -8.71 -15.56
C LEU A 19 1.31 -7.74 -16.70
N SER A 20 0.07 -7.71 -17.18
CA SER A 20 -0.34 -6.76 -18.21
C SER A 20 -0.33 -5.33 -17.69
N LEU A 21 -0.76 -5.09 -16.45
CA LEU A 21 -0.65 -3.76 -15.82
C LEU A 21 0.80 -3.30 -15.68
N GLU A 22 1.72 -4.20 -15.30
CA GLU A 22 3.15 -3.89 -15.23
C GLU A 22 3.76 -3.60 -16.63
N LEU A 23 3.29 -4.30 -17.66
CA LEU A 23 3.63 -4.03 -19.05
C LEU A 23 3.14 -2.64 -19.47
N PHE A 24 1.86 -2.31 -19.24
CA PHE A 24 1.30 -0.99 -19.58
C PHE A 24 1.97 0.14 -18.80
N SER A 25 2.32 -0.09 -17.53
CA SER A 25 3.14 0.83 -16.73
C SER A 25 4.48 1.07 -17.39
N SER A 26 5.16 0.01 -17.83
CA SER A 26 6.47 0.12 -18.47
C SER A 26 6.38 0.80 -19.84
N MET A 27 5.35 0.50 -20.64
CA MET A 27 5.11 1.13 -21.93
C MET A 27 4.83 2.63 -21.76
N LEU A 28 3.96 3.01 -20.83
CA LEU A 28 3.69 4.43 -20.56
C LEU A 28 4.94 5.17 -20.08
N ARG A 29 5.74 4.54 -19.21
CA ARG A 29 7.00 5.13 -18.73
C ARG A 29 8.02 5.36 -19.85
N VAL A 30 8.13 4.41 -20.78
CA VAL A 30 9.17 4.44 -21.84
C VAL A 30 8.72 5.24 -23.06
N LEU A 31 7.48 5.06 -23.49
CA LEU A 31 6.92 5.68 -24.69
C LEU A 31 6.26 7.04 -24.41
N GLY A 32 5.92 7.31 -23.15
CA GLY A 32 5.34 8.57 -22.71
C GLY A 32 4.06 8.93 -23.46
N HIS A 33 4.03 10.14 -24.03
CA HIS A 33 2.87 10.66 -24.75
C HIS A 33 2.45 9.79 -25.94
N SER A 34 3.37 9.07 -26.59
CA SER A 34 3.03 8.21 -27.74
C SER A 34 2.17 6.99 -27.36
N PHE A 35 2.12 6.62 -26.09
CA PHE A 35 1.26 5.54 -25.57
C PHE A 35 0.17 6.06 -24.62
N LEU A 36 0.05 7.38 -24.44
CA LEU A 36 -0.85 7.95 -23.45
C LEU A 36 -2.32 7.66 -23.76
N ASP A 37 -2.73 7.77 -25.02
CA ASP A 37 -4.11 7.50 -25.43
C ASP A 37 -4.50 6.02 -25.19
N ASP A 38 -3.60 5.10 -25.51
CA ASP A 38 -3.77 3.67 -25.23
C ASP A 38 -3.84 3.40 -23.72
N ALA A 39 -2.97 4.04 -22.93
CA ALA A 39 -2.98 3.92 -21.48
C ALA A 39 -4.29 4.46 -20.87
N LEU A 40 -4.80 5.58 -21.37
CA LEU A 40 -6.10 6.14 -20.95
C LEU A 40 -7.25 5.21 -21.36
N ASN A 41 -7.22 4.62 -22.55
CA ASN A 41 -8.20 3.62 -22.97
C ASN A 41 -8.21 2.40 -22.05
N VAL A 42 -7.02 1.88 -21.70
CA VAL A 42 -6.88 0.77 -20.73
C VAL A 42 -7.50 1.13 -19.38
N VAL A 43 -7.21 2.32 -18.84
CA VAL A 43 -7.80 2.77 -17.57
C VAL A 43 -9.31 2.93 -17.68
N GLY A 44 -9.81 3.49 -18.78
CA GLY A 44 -11.24 3.66 -19.01
C GLY A 44 -12.00 2.33 -19.02
N VAL A 45 -11.44 1.32 -19.69
CA VAL A 45 -12.02 -0.04 -19.77
C VAL A 45 -11.92 -0.78 -18.44
N HIS A 46 -10.79 -0.67 -17.74
CA HIS A 46 -10.51 -1.45 -16.52
C HIS A 46 -10.79 -0.70 -15.22
N GLN A 47 -11.46 0.46 -15.27
CA GLN A 47 -11.69 1.33 -14.11
C GLN A 47 -12.25 0.62 -12.88
N ASP A 48 -13.24 -0.27 -13.06
CA ASP A 48 -13.87 -0.99 -11.95
C ASP A 48 -12.91 -1.98 -11.31
N ARG A 49 -12.09 -2.65 -12.13
CA ARG A 49 -11.11 -3.62 -11.61
C ARG A 49 -9.96 -2.93 -10.89
N LEU A 50 -9.45 -1.83 -11.43
CA LEU A 50 -8.42 -1.01 -10.78
C LEU A 50 -8.92 -0.47 -9.43
N GLN A 51 -10.16 0.04 -9.40
CA GLN A 51 -10.76 0.50 -8.16
C GLN A 51 -10.92 -0.64 -7.15
N GLN A 52 -11.48 -1.77 -7.60
CA GLN A 52 -11.68 -2.95 -6.76
C GLN A 52 -10.36 -3.47 -6.19
N ALA A 53 -9.26 -3.44 -6.96
CA ALA A 53 -7.96 -3.85 -6.46
C ALA A 53 -7.52 -3.01 -5.25
N LEU A 54 -7.71 -1.69 -5.30
CA LEU A 54 -7.39 -0.78 -4.18
C LEU A 54 -8.32 -1.01 -2.97
N GLU A 55 -9.61 -1.21 -3.22
CA GLU A 55 -10.62 -1.42 -2.17
C GLU A 55 -10.46 -2.77 -1.48
N MET A 56 -10.23 -3.84 -2.24
CA MET A 56 -10.00 -5.17 -1.70
C MET A 56 -8.74 -5.23 -0.85
N ALA A 57 -7.69 -4.49 -1.23
CA ALA A 57 -6.44 -4.46 -0.49
C ALA A 57 -6.60 -3.87 0.92
N ARG A 58 -7.61 -3.02 1.16
CA ARG A 58 -7.97 -2.50 2.50
C ARG A 58 -8.54 -3.57 3.42
N VAL A 59 -9.31 -4.50 2.86
CA VAL A 59 -10.07 -5.51 3.62
C VAL A 59 -9.27 -6.80 3.75
N ILE A 60 -8.50 -7.15 2.71
CA ILE A 60 -7.81 -8.43 2.59
C ILE A 60 -6.31 -8.19 2.44
N THR A 61 -5.53 -8.52 3.47
CA THR A 61 -4.05 -8.42 3.46
C THR A 61 -3.38 -9.68 2.90
N SER A 62 -4.01 -10.34 1.94
CA SER A 62 -3.46 -11.53 1.28
C SER A 62 -2.45 -11.15 0.21
N LYS A 63 -1.46 -12.01 -0.04
CA LYS A 63 -0.42 -11.76 -1.05
C LYS A 63 -0.98 -11.46 -2.45
N PRO A 64 -1.99 -12.19 -2.98
CA PRO A 64 -2.55 -11.88 -4.30
C PRO A 64 -3.22 -10.51 -4.39
N ALA A 65 -3.94 -10.10 -3.33
CA ALA A 65 -4.59 -8.79 -3.28
C ALA A 65 -3.56 -7.65 -3.24
N LEU A 66 -2.50 -7.80 -2.42
CA LEU A 66 -1.41 -6.83 -2.35
C LEU A 66 -0.63 -6.72 -3.67
N LEU A 67 -0.41 -7.83 -4.38
CA LEU A 67 0.25 -7.82 -5.69
C LEU A 67 -0.56 -7.07 -6.75
N GLU A 68 -1.87 -7.27 -6.77
CA GLU A 68 -2.74 -6.58 -7.73
C GLU A 68 -2.89 -5.08 -7.42
N ALA A 69 -3.01 -4.73 -6.14
CA ALA A 69 -2.97 -3.33 -5.70
C ALA A 69 -1.63 -2.68 -6.05
N GLU A 70 -0.52 -3.43 -5.97
CA GLU A 70 0.80 -2.93 -6.34
C GLU A 70 0.91 -2.66 -7.84
N ALA A 71 0.46 -3.59 -8.68
CA ALA A 71 0.43 -3.42 -10.13
C ALA A 71 -0.46 -2.23 -10.53
N THR A 72 -1.62 -2.09 -9.86
CA THR A 72 -2.53 -0.96 -10.03
C THR A 72 -1.87 0.37 -9.65
N CYS A 73 -1.23 0.46 -8.49
CA CYS A 73 -0.53 1.66 -8.05
C CYS A 73 0.64 2.03 -8.98
N ASN A 74 1.37 1.04 -9.52
CA ASN A 74 2.43 1.30 -10.49
C ASN A 74 1.91 1.96 -11.75
N PHE A 75 0.80 1.45 -12.28
CA PHE A 75 0.22 2.00 -13.49
C PHE A 75 -0.35 3.39 -13.26
N MET A 76 -1.10 3.58 -12.17
CA MET A 76 -1.61 4.89 -11.76
C MET A 76 -0.49 5.90 -11.57
N LEU A 77 0.64 5.51 -10.95
CA LEU A 77 1.77 6.40 -10.74
C LEU A 77 2.34 6.94 -12.06
N GLN A 78 2.42 6.10 -13.11
CA GLN A 78 2.86 6.58 -14.42
C GLN A 78 1.85 7.56 -15.04
N LEU A 79 0.55 7.34 -14.84
CA LEU A 79 -0.49 8.24 -15.34
C LEU A 79 -0.55 9.58 -14.58
N CYS A 80 -0.18 9.61 -13.29
CA CYS A 80 -0.17 10.83 -12.49
C CYS A 80 0.79 11.90 -13.05
N ALA A 81 1.83 11.49 -13.78
CA ALA A 81 2.69 12.41 -14.52
C ALA A 81 1.95 13.17 -15.64
N TYR A 82 0.82 12.63 -16.11
CA TYR A 82 -0.05 13.19 -17.14
C TYR A 82 -1.41 13.63 -16.54
N ASN A 83 -1.41 14.13 -15.30
CA ASN A 83 -2.63 14.43 -14.55
C ASN A 83 -3.60 15.36 -15.30
N LYS A 84 -3.11 16.35 -16.07
CA LYS A 84 -3.97 17.28 -16.82
C LYS A 84 -4.73 16.55 -17.93
N GLN A 85 -4.04 15.71 -18.69
CA GLN A 85 -4.64 14.90 -19.76
C GLN A 85 -5.59 13.87 -19.17
N TRP A 86 -5.21 13.21 -18.07
CA TRP A 86 -6.06 12.24 -17.41
C TRP A 86 -7.35 12.90 -16.87
N ARG A 87 -7.23 14.03 -16.15
CA ARG A 87 -8.37 14.79 -15.64
C ARG A 87 -9.28 15.28 -16.76
N PHE A 88 -8.73 15.67 -17.91
CA PHE A 88 -9.51 16.11 -19.06
C PHE A 88 -10.31 14.96 -19.71
N HIS A 89 -9.66 13.81 -19.98
CA HIS A 89 -10.30 12.71 -20.71
C HIS A 89 -11.22 11.86 -19.82
N LEU A 90 -10.84 11.61 -18.57
CA LEU A 90 -11.53 10.68 -17.67
C LEU A 90 -11.67 11.26 -16.24
N PRO A 91 -12.31 12.43 -16.06
CA PRO A 91 -12.39 13.11 -14.75
C PRO A 91 -13.03 12.22 -13.67
N ASN A 92 -14.10 11.50 -14.01
CA ASN A 92 -14.80 10.62 -13.07
C ASN A 92 -13.94 9.42 -12.67
N VAL A 93 -13.20 8.83 -13.62
CA VAL A 93 -12.32 7.69 -13.33
C VAL A 93 -11.15 8.13 -12.46
N LEU A 94 -10.56 9.29 -12.74
CA LEU A 94 -9.52 9.89 -11.90
C LEU A 94 -10.04 10.11 -10.47
N SER A 95 -11.19 10.77 -10.31
CA SER A 95 -11.78 11.01 -8.98
C SER A 95 -12.06 9.71 -8.23
N LYS A 96 -12.60 8.70 -8.91
CA LYS A 96 -12.91 7.38 -8.35
C LYS A 96 -11.64 6.67 -7.85
N LEU A 97 -10.62 6.57 -8.71
CA LEU A 97 -9.38 5.87 -8.38
C LEU A 97 -8.55 6.62 -7.33
N MET A 98 -8.52 7.96 -7.38
CA MET A 98 -7.87 8.77 -6.34
C MET A 98 -8.58 8.62 -4.99
N GLY A 99 -9.92 8.59 -4.96
CA GLY A 99 -10.68 8.33 -3.74
C GLY A 99 -10.35 6.97 -3.13
N SER A 100 -10.36 5.90 -3.93
CA SER A 100 -9.99 4.55 -3.45
C SER A 100 -8.53 4.46 -3.02
N LEU A 101 -7.61 5.16 -3.69
CA LEU A 101 -6.20 5.24 -3.31
C LEU A 101 -6.00 5.94 -1.97
N VAL A 102 -6.64 7.09 -1.76
CA VAL A 102 -6.58 7.86 -0.52
C VAL A 102 -7.16 7.04 0.65
N ALA A 103 -8.31 6.40 0.43
CA ALA A 103 -8.90 5.51 1.44
C ALA A 103 -7.99 4.30 1.76
N MET A 104 -7.32 3.73 0.75
CA MET A 104 -6.34 2.66 0.95
C MET A 104 -5.17 3.12 1.82
N ILE A 105 -4.57 4.28 1.52
CA ILE A 105 -3.49 4.86 2.32
C ILE A 105 -3.94 5.07 3.77
N GLN A 106 -5.13 5.64 3.97
CA GLN A 106 -5.67 5.88 5.31
C GLN A 106 -5.84 4.58 6.11
N SER A 107 -6.47 3.55 5.52
CA SER A 107 -6.61 2.23 6.15
C SER A 107 -5.26 1.60 6.46
N TYR A 108 -4.29 1.72 5.56
CA TYR A 108 -2.95 1.15 5.72
C TYR A 108 -2.11 1.84 6.77
N VAL A 109 -2.13 3.17 6.83
CA VAL A 109 -1.50 3.90 7.93
C VAL A 109 -2.18 3.49 9.23
N ALA A 110 -3.52 3.44 9.30
CA ALA A 110 -4.23 2.98 10.49
C ALA A 110 -3.83 1.55 10.93
N LEU A 111 -3.64 0.61 10.00
CA LEU A 111 -3.15 -0.74 10.29
C LEU A 111 -1.69 -0.73 10.78
N LEU A 112 -0.81 0.07 10.16
CA LEU A 112 0.61 0.13 10.50
C LEU A 112 0.87 0.72 11.90
N ILE A 113 0.00 1.61 12.39
CA ILE A 113 0.12 2.14 13.77
C ILE A 113 -0.22 1.02 14.78
N ARG A 114 -1.03 0.03 14.38
CA ARG A 114 -1.58 -1.06 15.22
C ARG A 114 -1.02 -2.44 14.82
N PRO A 115 0.29 -2.70 15.04
CA PRO A 115 0.94 -3.91 14.53
C PRO A 115 0.38 -5.21 15.13
N GLN A 116 -0.13 -5.18 16.37
CA GLN A 116 -0.78 -6.33 17.00
C GLN A 116 -2.07 -6.72 16.28
N TYR A 117 -2.87 -5.74 15.87
CA TYR A 117 -4.09 -5.99 15.11
C TYR A 117 -3.78 -6.58 13.74
N LEU A 118 -2.77 -6.04 13.05
CA LEU A 118 -2.31 -6.59 11.77
C LEU A 118 -1.84 -8.05 11.91
N LEU A 119 -1.08 -8.38 12.97
CA LEU A 119 -0.66 -9.75 13.24
C LEU A 119 -1.88 -10.68 13.40
N HIS A 120 -2.86 -10.26 14.19
CA HIS A 120 -4.09 -11.03 14.39
C HIS A 120 -4.86 -11.25 13.08
N LEU A 121 -4.97 -10.24 12.21
CA LEU A 121 -5.59 -10.39 10.88
C LEU A 121 -4.88 -11.42 10.01
N LEU A 122 -3.55 -11.44 10.04
CA LEU A 122 -2.74 -12.39 9.28
C LEU A 122 -2.87 -13.83 9.82
N GLU A 123 -3.07 -13.99 11.13
CA GLU A 123 -3.27 -15.28 11.78
C GLU A 123 -4.69 -15.83 11.53
N HIS A 124 -5.71 -14.98 11.59
CA HIS A 124 -7.11 -15.38 11.37
C HIS A 124 -7.40 -15.82 9.93
N HIS A 125 -6.70 -15.24 8.94
CA HIS A 125 -6.81 -15.69 7.55
C HIS A 125 -6.36 -17.15 7.33
N LYS A 126 -5.61 -17.73 8.27
CA LYS A 126 -5.12 -19.12 8.23
C LYS A 126 -6.12 -20.11 8.85
N SER A 127 -6.92 -19.69 9.82
CA SER A 127 -7.85 -20.54 10.57
C SER A 127 -9.22 -20.68 9.92
N GLN A 128 -9.57 -19.83 8.95
CA GLN A 128 -10.82 -19.97 8.20
C GLN A 128 -10.84 -21.21 7.27
N ASP A 129 -9.67 -21.74 6.90
CA ASP A 129 -9.52 -23.01 6.16
C ASP A 129 -9.63 -24.25 7.07
N SER A 130 -9.82 -24.08 8.38
CA SER A 130 -9.89 -25.17 9.37
C SER A 130 -11.04 -24.96 10.35
N TRP A 131 -12.27 -25.12 9.87
CA TRP A 131 -13.46 -25.03 10.72
C TRP A 131 -13.66 -26.27 11.59
N GLY A 132 -13.25 -26.14 12.86
CA GLY A 132 -13.91 -26.76 14.01
C GLY A 132 -14.62 -25.67 14.82
N LYS A 133 -15.94 -25.77 14.96
CA LYS A 133 -16.80 -24.87 15.75
C LYS A 133 -16.38 -24.92 17.23
N SER A 134 -16.17 -23.76 17.89
CA SER A 134 -16.68 -23.49 19.26
C SER A 134 -16.30 -22.14 19.91
N ASP A 135 -15.29 -21.37 19.48
CA ASP A 135 -14.80 -20.23 20.32
C ASP A 135 -14.97 -18.81 19.73
N THR A 136 -16.10 -18.50 19.11
CA THR A 136 -16.31 -17.19 18.46
C THR A 136 -16.34 -15.99 19.44
N ASN A 137 -16.79 -16.18 20.68
CA ASN A 137 -17.01 -15.05 21.62
C ASN A 137 -15.73 -14.58 22.34
N ILE A 138 -14.80 -15.48 22.65
CA ILE A 138 -13.52 -15.13 23.30
C ILE A 138 -12.59 -14.45 22.28
N LEU A 139 -12.57 -14.98 21.04
CA LEU A 139 -11.80 -14.41 19.95
C LEU A 139 -12.24 -12.97 19.63
N MET A 140 -13.54 -12.70 19.60
CA MET A 140 -14.06 -11.35 19.31
C MET A 140 -13.62 -10.30 20.34
N SER A 141 -13.53 -10.66 21.61
CA SER A 141 -12.99 -9.79 22.68
C SER A 141 -11.51 -9.46 22.45
N SER A 142 -10.70 -10.46 22.07
CA SER A 142 -9.27 -10.25 21.76
C SER A 142 -9.04 -9.38 20.52
N VAL A 143 -9.88 -9.52 19.48
CA VAL A 143 -9.82 -8.70 18.27
C VAL A 143 -10.05 -7.23 18.62
N ILE A 144 -11.10 -6.94 19.40
CA ILE A 144 -11.46 -5.58 19.81
C ILE A 144 -10.34 -4.97 20.69
N GLN A 145 -9.73 -5.77 21.56
CA GLN A 145 -8.63 -5.32 22.41
C GLN A 145 -7.39 -4.93 21.57
N HIS A 146 -7.06 -5.71 20.54
CA HIS A 146 -5.93 -5.39 19.66
C HIS A 146 -6.22 -4.28 18.64
N GLN A 147 -7.49 -4.03 18.28
CA GLN A 147 -7.90 -2.95 17.36
C GLN A 147 -7.59 -1.54 17.87
N THR A 148 -7.47 -1.35 19.18
CA THR A 148 -7.14 -0.04 19.77
C THR A 148 -5.70 0.05 20.26
N SER A 149 -5.00 -1.09 20.37
CA SER A 149 -3.62 -1.17 20.80
C SER A 149 -2.66 -0.52 19.80
N LEU A 150 -1.88 0.44 20.30
CA LEU A 150 -0.76 1.05 19.55
C LEU A 150 0.60 0.43 19.95
N ASP A 151 0.56 -0.53 20.87
CA ASP A 151 1.74 -1.19 21.40
C ASP A 151 2.43 -2.01 20.32
N ASP A 152 3.75 -2.06 20.42
CA ASP A 152 4.56 -2.86 19.52
C ASP A 152 4.43 -4.36 19.79
N VAL A 153 4.81 -5.16 18.81
CA VAL A 153 4.99 -6.61 18.97
C VAL A 153 6.45 -6.86 19.36
N GLU A 154 6.69 -7.40 20.56
CA GLU A 154 8.05 -7.64 21.09
C GLU A 154 8.89 -8.54 20.17
N GLN A 155 8.27 -9.57 19.59
CA GLN A 155 8.91 -10.48 18.62
C GLN A 155 8.05 -10.58 17.35
N PRO A 156 8.27 -9.70 16.35
CA PRO A 156 7.49 -9.72 15.13
C PRO A 156 7.82 -10.96 14.29
N THR A 157 6.80 -11.66 13.81
CA THR A 157 6.96 -12.79 12.90
C THR A 157 7.43 -12.30 11.52
N SER A 158 8.15 -13.14 10.75
CA SER A 158 8.57 -12.78 9.38
C SER A 158 7.39 -12.33 8.51
N LYS A 159 6.23 -12.98 8.67
CA LYS A 159 5.01 -12.65 7.93
C LYS A 159 4.49 -11.24 8.25
N LEU A 160 4.53 -10.84 9.52
CA LEU A 160 4.14 -9.50 9.92
C LEU A 160 5.07 -8.46 9.29
N VAL A 161 6.38 -8.71 9.31
CA VAL A 161 7.38 -7.82 8.69
C VAL A 161 7.16 -7.73 7.18
N ASP A 162 6.93 -8.85 6.50
CA ASP A 162 6.65 -8.89 5.05
C ASP A 162 5.37 -8.10 4.69
N ALA A 163 4.32 -8.25 5.50
CA ALA A 163 3.07 -7.50 5.34
C ALA A 163 3.29 -6.00 5.58
N GLN A 164 3.99 -5.62 6.66
CA GLN A 164 4.33 -4.23 6.95
C GLN A 164 5.12 -3.58 5.82
N ASN A 165 6.13 -4.28 5.28
CA ASN A 165 6.92 -3.80 4.15
C ASN A 165 6.08 -3.63 2.89
N SER A 166 5.21 -4.60 2.59
CA SER A 166 4.32 -4.54 1.43
C SER A 166 3.32 -3.38 1.53
N ILE A 167 2.71 -3.21 2.71
CA ILE A 167 1.80 -2.11 3.01
C ILE A 167 2.53 -0.77 2.92
N LEU A 168 3.72 -0.65 3.51
CA LEU A 168 4.51 0.58 3.48
C LEU A 168 4.93 0.96 2.05
N LYS A 169 5.26 -0.03 1.22
CA LYS A 169 5.54 0.17 -0.21
C LYS A 169 4.32 0.73 -0.94
N LEU A 170 3.13 0.19 -0.69
CA LEU A 170 1.88 0.70 -1.28
C LEU A 170 1.53 2.11 -0.80
N VAL A 171 1.68 2.39 0.51
CA VAL A 171 1.52 3.73 1.08
C VAL A 171 2.48 4.71 0.40
N GLY A 172 3.76 4.34 0.25
CA GLY A 172 4.75 5.16 -0.44
C GLY A 172 4.35 5.49 -1.87
N LYS A 173 3.95 4.49 -2.67
CA LYS A 173 3.47 4.71 -4.04
C LYS A 173 2.25 5.62 -4.08
N GLY A 174 1.29 5.39 -3.19
CA GLY A 174 0.07 6.20 -3.09
C GLY A 174 0.35 7.66 -2.72
N LEU A 175 1.27 7.91 -1.79
CA LEU A 175 1.70 9.28 -1.45
C LEU A 175 2.43 9.98 -2.61
N ILE A 176 3.20 9.24 -3.42
CA ILE A 176 3.81 9.81 -4.63
C ILE A 176 2.74 10.18 -5.65
N CYS A 177 1.71 9.33 -5.86
CA CYS A 177 0.58 9.68 -6.73
C CYS A 177 -0.09 10.98 -6.25
N ILE A 178 -0.39 11.10 -4.95
CA ILE A 178 -0.99 12.31 -4.37
C ILE A 178 -0.11 13.55 -4.60
N LYS A 179 1.21 13.41 -4.48
CA LYS A 179 2.15 14.51 -4.71
C LYS A 179 2.01 15.16 -6.10
N HIS A 180 1.65 14.39 -7.13
CA HIS A 180 1.41 14.94 -8.49
C HIS A 180 0.20 15.87 -8.56
N PHE A 181 -0.70 15.80 -7.58
CA PHE A 181 -1.88 16.68 -7.44
C PHE A 181 -1.64 17.76 -6.39
N THR A 182 -0.38 18.08 -6.09
CA THR A 182 -0.01 19.20 -5.23
C THR A 182 0.96 20.12 -5.98
N PRO A 183 0.86 21.45 -5.78
CA PRO A 183 1.79 22.37 -6.40
C PRO A 183 3.21 22.14 -5.86
N PRO A 184 4.24 22.26 -6.70
CA PRO A 184 5.63 22.10 -6.26
C PRO A 184 6.02 23.24 -5.32
N LEU A 185 6.51 22.88 -4.12
CA LEU A 185 6.85 23.83 -3.06
C LEU A 185 7.76 24.99 -3.51
N PRO A 186 8.82 24.79 -4.33
CA PRO A 186 9.65 25.90 -4.78
C PRO A 186 8.91 26.95 -5.60
N GLU A 187 7.96 26.55 -6.46
CA GLU A 187 7.19 27.49 -7.29
C GLU A 187 6.29 28.37 -6.43
N ILE A 188 5.67 27.79 -5.40
CA ILE A 188 4.83 28.49 -4.42
C ILE A 188 5.67 29.49 -3.62
N LEU A 189 6.82 29.06 -3.10
CA LEU A 189 7.68 29.90 -2.25
C LEU A 189 8.32 31.06 -3.01
N LEU A 190 8.57 30.90 -4.32
CA LEU A 190 9.16 31.91 -5.18
C LEU A 190 8.13 32.83 -5.84
N ASP A 191 6.84 32.69 -5.50
CA ASP A 191 5.71 33.47 -6.04
C ASP A 191 5.68 33.47 -7.58
N GLN A 192 5.96 32.31 -8.20
CA GLN A 192 5.92 32.16 -9.65
C GLN A 192 4.48 32.03 -10.17
N SER A 193 3.63 33.03 -9.93
CA SER A 193 2.26 33.12 -10.49
C SER A 193 1.46 31.81 -10.44
N THR A 194 1.67 30.97 -9.42
CA THR A 194 1.03 29.66 -9.33
C THR A 194 -0.46 29.88 -9.11
N ASP A 195 -1.30 29.45 -10.06
CA ASP A 195 -2.74 29.52 -9.87
C ASP A 195 -3.18 28.49 -8.83
N VAL A 196 -3.34 28.94 -7.59
CA VAL A 196 -3.79 28.11 -6.46
C VAL A 196 -5.17 27.49 -6.72
N ARG A 197 -5.99 28.10 -7.59
CA ARG A 197 -7.34 27.60 -7.89
C ARG A 197 -7.36 26.35 -8.77
N GLU A 198 -6.25 26.02 -9.45
CA GLU A 198 -6.13 24.78 -10.21
C GLU A 198 -6.01 23.55 -9.29
N TRP A 199 -5.65 23.75 -8.02
CA TRP A 199 -5.33 22.68 -7.08
C TRP A 199 -6.46 22.44 -6.08
N GLU A 200 -7.04 21.24 -6.13
CA GLU A 200 -7.99 20.78 -5.12
C GLU A 200 -7.22 20.30 -3.87
N PRO A 201 -7.64 20.66 -2.65
CA PRO A 201 -6.98 20.19 -1.43
C PRO A 201 -7.04 18.67 -1.30
N VAL A 202 -5.89 17.99 -1.45
CA VAL A 202 -5.80 16.52 -1.32
C VAL A 202 -5.64 16.07 0.14
N VAL A 203 -5.18 16.97 1.02
CA VAL A 203 -4.96 16.70 2.45
C VAL A 203 -5.83 17.63 3.29
N THR A 204 -6.58 17.07 4.22
CA THR A 204 -7.47 17.82 5.12
C THR A 204 -6.75 18.28 6.38
N LEU A 205 -7.16 19.43 6.92
CA LEU A 205 -6.64 19.94 8.17
C LEU A 205 -7.21 19.14 9.34
N GLY A 206 -6.40 18.24 9.89
CA GLY A 206 -6.75 17.45 11.07
C GLY A 206 -5.53 16.68 11.57
N PHE A 207 -5.40 16.54 12.88
CA PHE A 207 -4.23 15.92 13.54
C PHE A 207 -4.61 14.65 14.33
N SER A 208 -5.83 14.16 14.13
CA SER A 208 -6.30 12.93 14.76
C SER A 208 -5.56 11.70 14.22
N THR A 209 -5.42 10.69 15.07
CA THR A 209 -4.92 9.37 14.67
C THR A 209 -5.91 8.73 13.68
N PRO A 210 -5.45 8.19 12.55
CA PRO A 210 -6.34 7.57 11.58
C PRO A 210 -7.03 6.33 12.16
N SER A 211 -8.34 6.25 11.92
CA SER A 211 -9.19 5.11 12.27
C SER A 211 -9.43 4.21 11.06
N LEU A 212 -9.75 2.95 11.31
CA LEU A 212 -10.13 1.98 10.28
C LEU A 212 -11.57 2.21 9.78
N ASP A 213 -12.43 2.77 10.64
CA ASP A 213 -13.86 3.02 10.35
C ASP A 213 -14.11 4.38 9.69
N SER A 214 -13.06 5.13 9.36
CA SER A 214 -13.19 6.44 8.73
C SER A 214 -13.71 6.28 7.29
N ASN A 215 -15.02 6.49 7.10
CA ASN A 215 -15.67 6.48 5.80
C ASN A 215 -15.36 7.72 4.95
N ASP A 216 -14.85 8.80 5.55
CA ASP A 216 -14.65 10.07 4.86
C ASP A 216 -13.54 10.02 3.79
N GLY A 217 -12.77 8.93 3.69
CA GLY A 217 -11.86 8.68 2.57
C GLY A 217 -10.86 9.81 2.29
N THR A 218 -10.51 10.60 3.31
CA THR A 218 -9.60 11.75 3.21
C THR A 218 -8.35 11.53 4.04
N ILE A 219 -7.19 11.90 3.49
CA ILE A 219 -5.94 11.92 4.25
C ILE A 219 -5.85 13.24 5.01
N SER A 220 -5.57 13.17 6.31
CA SER A 220 -5.31 14.34 7.14
C SER A 220 -3.82 14.48 7.45
N PHE A 221 -3.41 15.65 7.98
CA PHE A 221 -2.05 15.81 8.53
C PHE A 221 -1.73 14.78 9.63
N GLY A 222 -2.73 14.38 10.42
CA GLY A 222 -2.60 13.32 11.42
C GLY A 222 -2.23 11.98 10.80
N THR A 223 -2.84 11.62 9.66
CA THR A 223 -2.46 10.42 8.89
C THR A 223 -1.00 10.51 8.42
N LEU A 224 -0.58 11.65 7.85
CA LEU A 224 0.80 11.84 7.38
C LEU A 224 1.81 11.80 8.54
N LEU A 225 1.52 12.46 9.65
CA LEU A 225 2.38 12.49 10.84
C LEU A 225 2.56 11.09 11.41
N ASN A 226 1.46 10.34 11.55
CA ASN A 226 1.54 8.95 12.01
C ASN A 226 2.33 8.07 11.02
N CYS A 227 2.17 8.27 9.71
CA CYS A 227 2.95 7.57 8.70
C CYS A 227 4.46 7.82 8.88
N VAL A 228 4.87 9.08 9.09
CA VAL A 228 6.27 9.43 9.36
C VAL A 228 6.76 8.79 10.66
N THR A 229 5.97 8.86 11.74
CA THR A 229 6.28 8.24 13.03
C THR A 229 6.50 6.73 12.91
N ILE A 230 5.65 6.04 12.13
CA ILE A 230 5.83 4.61 11.83
C ILE A 230 7.14 4.38 11.08
N CYS A 231 7.45 5.17 10.06
CA CYS A 231 8.69 5.01 9.29
C CYS A 231 9.91 5.14 10.20
N VAL A 232 9.96 6.17 11.05
CA VAL A 232 11.05 6.37 12.01
C VAL A 232 11.15 5.21 13.00
N ARG A 233 10.00 4.74 13.53
CA ARG A 233 9.94 3.59 14.44
C ARG A 233 10.45 2.29 13.80
N LEU A 234 10.11 2.02 12.54
CA LEU A 234 10.56 0.84 11.81
C LEU A 234 12.06 0.91 11.49
N LEU A 235 12.57 2.09 11.14
CA LEU A 235 14.01 2.32 10.91
C LEU A 235 14.84 2.07 12.18
N ALA A 236 14.38 2.56 13.33
CA ALA A 236 15.09 2.34 14.61
C ALA A 236 15.21 0.85 14.98
N LYS A 237 14.23 0.02 14.57
CA LYS A 237 14.27 -1.44 14.79
C LYS A 237 15.23 -2.18 13.87
N THR A 238 15.46 -1.67 12.65
CA THR A 238 16.44 -2.25 11.73
C THR A 238 17.88 -2.00 12.18
N ASP A 239 18.15 -0.84 12.79
CA ASP A 239 19.50 -0.48 13.25
C ASP A 239 19.98 -1.32 14.45
N GLY A 240 19.06 -1.76 15.33
CA GLY A 240 19.38 -2.59 16.50
C GLY A 240 19.92 -3.99 16.18
N LYS A 241 19.77 -4.49 14.93
CA LYS A 241 20.30 -5.80 14.50
C LYS A 241 21.74 -5.75 13.98
N CYS A 242 22.30 -4.55 13.78
CA CYS A 242 23.66 -4.36 13.26
C CYS A 242 24.62 -3.85 14.33
N SER A 243 24.55 -4.37 15.57
CA SER A 243 25.56 -4.08 16.59
C SER A 243 26.73 -5.07 16.48
N PRO A 244 27.96 -4.63 16.12
CA PRO A 244 29.13 -5.50 15.98
C PRO A 244 29.76 -5.93 17.33
N HIS A 245 29.09 -5.72 18.46
CA HIS A 245 29.70 -5.86 19.79
C HIS A 245 29.14 -7.03 20.62
N LYS A 246 29.08 -8.21 20.00
CA LYS A 246 29.10 -9.49 20.73
C LYS A 246 30.16 -10.43 20.15
N VAL A 247 31.41 -9.97 20.15
CA VAL A 247 32.55 -10.87 20.29
C VAL A 247 33.12 -10.57 21.68
N SER A 248 32.58 -11.26 22.69
CA SER A 248 33.26 -11.31 23.99
C SER A 248 34.39 -12.32 23.88
N PRO A 249 35.60 -12.00 24.38
CA PRO A 249 36.73 -12.91 24.35
C PRO A 249 36.59 -13.90 25.51
N ASP A 250 36.58 -15.19 25.24
CA ASP A 250 37.21 -16.14 26.15
C ASP A 250 37.49 -17.50 25.50
N ASP A 251 38.47 -18.18 26.09
CA ASP A 251 38.89 -19.57 25.87
C ASP A 251 39.87 -19.88 24.73
N SER A 252 41.12 -19.47 24.94
CA SER A 252 42.25 -20.35 24.62
C SER A 252 43.45 -20.05 25.52
N HIS A 253 43.61 -20.85 26.58
CA HIS A 253 44.82 -21.63 26.86
C HIS A 253 44.78 -22.25 28.27
N LYS A 254 44.24 -23.48 28.34
CA LYS A 254 44.68 -24.51 29.28
C LYS A 254 45.07 -25.75 28.48
N SER A 255 46.35 -25.85 28.17
CA SER A 255 47.19 -27.07 28.15
C SER A 255 48.56 -26.70 27.60
#